data_AF-A0A6B3C7V7-F1
#
_entry.id   AF-A0A6B3C7V7-F1
#
_cell.length_a   1.000
_cell.length_b   1.000
_cell.length_c   1.000
_cell.angle_alpha   90.00
_cell.angle_beta   90.00
_cell.angle_gamma   90.00
#
_symmetry.space_group_name_H-M   'P 1'
#
loop_
_entity.id
_entity.type
_entity.pdbx_description
1 polymer ?
#
loop_
_entity_poly.entity_id
_entity_poly.type
_entity_poly.pdbx_seq_one_letter_code
_entity_poly.pdbx_strand_id
1 'polypeptide(L)'
;MRRQVEVEARQVLAELGVSPVADPLEALLKLAGQVLAWQSATAALVNGLEDGIRYRGANGAEQLRAEIALYERAMDRAVAVLSAIARLNIEERLVQVTEKQADAVIGAINAALAAAGVSGEQAEQARRAAARHLRSVE
;
A
#
# COMPACT_ATOMS: atom_id res chain seq x y z
N MET A 1 -2.85 26.28 -9.77
CA MET A 1 -3.60 25.57 -8.71
C MET A 1 -2.77 24.48 -8.04
N ARG A 2 -2.33 23.41 -8.74
CA ARG A 2 -1.54 22.30 -8.12
C ARG A 2 -0.25 22.74 -7.41
N ARG A 3 0.56 23.63 -8.01
CA ARG A 3 1.78 24.18 -7.39
C ARG A 3 1.53 25.05 -6.16
N GLN A 4 0.38 25.70 -6.06
CA GLN A 4 0.07 26.62 -4.97
C GLN A 4 -0.40 25.86 -3.73
N VAL A 5 -1.20 24.81 -3.95
CA VAL A 5 -1.57 23.82 -2.92
C VAL A 5 -0.33 23.08 -2.39
N GLU A 6 0.64 22.75 -3.25
CA GLU A 6 1.91 22.14 -2.81
C GLU A 6 2.76 23.06 -1.93
N VAL A 7 2.74 24.38 -2.19
CA VAL A 7 3.50 25.37 -1.40
C VAL A 7 2.87 25.60 -0.03
N GLU A 8 1.54 25.77 0.04
CA GLU A 8 0.82 25.89 1.31
C GLU A 8 0.94 24.62 2.16
N ALA A 9 0.82 23.44 1.54
CA ALA A 9 1.01 22.17 2.24
C ALA A 9 2.43 22.05 2.82
N ARG A 10 3.46 22.50 2.09
CA ARG A 10 4.85 22.49 2.58
C ARG A 10 5.07 23.45 3.75
N GLN A 11 4.44 24.62 3.75
CA GLN A 11 4.55 25.59 4.87
C GLN A 11 3.90 25.05 6.14
N VAL A 12 2.70 24.48 6.04
CA VAL A 12 2.00 23.88 7.19
C VAL A 12 2.74 22.66 7.73
N LEU A 13 3.33 21.84 6.86
CA LEU A 13 4.13 20.67 7.28
C LEU A 13 5.44 21.08 7.99
N ALA A 14 6.06 22.20 7.57
CA ALA A 14 7.26 22.72 8.20
C ALA A 14 7.01 23.19 9.64
N GLU A 15 5.84 23.77 9.93
CA GLU A 15 5.45 24.20 11.28
C GLU A 15 5.17 23.02 12.22
N LEU A 16 4.66 21.91 11.69
CA LEU A 16 4.32 20.71 12.48
C LEU A 16 5.54 19.80 12.76
N GLY A 17 6.70 20.08 12.17
CA GLY A 17 7.90 19.23 12.28
C GLY A 17 7.71 17.82 11.70
N VAL A 18 6.69 17.63 10.86
CA VAL A 18 6.34 16.33 10.29
C VAL A 18 7.09 16.16 8.98
N SER A 19 7.94 15.15 8.90
CA SER A 19 8.56 14.78 7.62
C SER A 19 7.47 14.32 6.64
N PRO A 20 7.49 14.81 5.39
CA PRO A 20 6.63 14.29 4.34
C PRO A 20 6.76 12.77 4.25
N VAL A 21 5.65 12.08 3.97
CA VAL A 21 5.68 10.64 3.70
C VAL A 21 6.59 10.38 2.50
N ALA A 22 7.68 9.65 2.73
CA ALA A 22 8.73 9.42 1.73
C ALA A 22 8.21 8.62 0.52
N ASP A 23 7.45 7.57 0.79
CA ASP A 23 6.70 6.81 -0.22
C ASP A 23 5.20 6.80 0.14
N PRO A 24 4.40 7.72 -0.43
CA PRO A 24 2.96 7.80 -0.18
C PRO A 24 2.20 6.56 -0.62
N LEU A 25 2.72 5.82 -1.60
CA LEU A 25 2.09 4.61 -2.10
C LEU A 25 2.28 3.46 -1.11
N GLU A 26 3.52 3.23 -0.66
CA GLU A 26 3.81 2.24 0.36
C GLU A 26 3.01 2.50 1.64
N ALA A 27 2.96 3.76 2.08
CA ALA A 27 2.18 4.15 3.26
C ALA A 27 0.68 3.89 3.10
N LEU A 28 0.11 4.16 1.91
CA LEU A 28 -1.30 3.90 1.62
C LEU A 28 -1.62 2.40 1.63
N LEU A 29 -0.76 1.58 1.03
CA LEU A 29 -0.91 0.12 1.02
C LEU A 29 -0.81 -0.46 2.43
N LYS A 30 0.15 0.02 3.23
CA LYS A 30 0.27 -0.35 4.64
C LYS A 30 -0.97 0.02 5.45
N LEU A 31 -1.50 1.24 5.25
CA LEU A 31 -2.72 1.69 5.90
C LEU A 31 -3.92 0.82 5.49
N ALA A 32 -4.04 0.46 4.21
CA ALA A 32 -5.11 -0.41 3.74
C ALA A 32 -5.07 -1.79 4.43
N GLY A 33 -3.89 -2.39 4.55
CA GLY A 33 -3.71 -3.63 5.30
C GLY A 33 -4.15 -3.52 6.76
N GLN A 34 -3.78 -2.43 7.44
CA GLN A 34 -4.21 -2.16 8.82
C GLN A 34 -5.73 -1.98 8.94
N VAL A 35 -6.36 -1.26 8.01
CA VAL A 35 -7.81 -1.03 7.99
C VAL A 35 -8.56 -2.36 7.79
N LEU A 36 -8.11 -3.21 6.87
CA LEU A 36 -8.73 -4.53 6.63
C LEU A 36 -8.56 -5.47 7.83
N ALA A 37 -7.38 -5.48 8.45
CA ALA A 37 -7.15 -6.25 9.68
C ALA A 37 -8.07 -5.78 10.82
N TRP A 38 -8.24 -4.46 10.97
CA TRP A 38 -9.16 -3.89 11.95
C TRP A 38 -10.63 -4.21 11.66
N GLN A 39 -11.05 -4.16 10.39
CA GLN A 39 -12.39 -4.58 9.97
C GLN A 39 -12.65 -6.06 10.31
N SER A 40 -11.66 -6.93 10.08
CA SER A 40 -11.76 -8.35 10.45
C SER A 40 -11.84 -8.56 11.96
N ALA A 41 -11.02 -7.84 12.73
CA ALA A 41 -11.05 -7.92 14.19
C ALA A 41 -12.39 -7.45 14.78
N THR A 42 -12.93 -6.34 14.28
CA THR A 42 -14.23 -5.82 14.72
C THR A 42 -15.42 -6.69 14.26
N ALA A 43 -15.32 -7.32 13.09
CA ALA A 43 -16.28 -8.34 12.66
C ALA A 43 -16.32 -9.51 13.64
N ALA A 44 -15.16 -9.98 14.10
CA ALA A 44 -15.08 -11.05 15.10
C ALA A 44 -15.75 -10.67 16.43
N LEU A 45 -15.59 -9.41 16.88
CA LEU A 45 -16.30 -8.89 18.06
C LEU A 45 -17.82 -8.89 17.86
N VAL A 46 -18.30 -8.44 16.71
CA VAL A 46 -19.74 -8.45 16.38
C VAL A 46 -20.29 -9.87 16.32
N ASN A 47 -19.55 -10.82 15.74
CA ASN A 47 -19.94 -12.22 15.67
C ASN A 47 -20.02 -12.90 17.06
N GLY A 48 -19.26 -12.40 18.03
CA GLY A 48 -19.30 -12.87 19.42
C GLY A 48 -20.46 -12.32 20.25
N LEU A 49 -21.34 -11.49 19.69
CA LEU A 49 -22.49 -10.95 20.41
C LEU A 49 -23.61 -11.99 20.55
N GLU A 50 -23.90 -12.40 21.79
CA GLU A 50 -24.97 -13.38 22.08
C GLU A 50 -26.36 -12.71 22.17
N ASP A 51 -26.42 -11.49 22.68
CA ASP A 51 -27.67 -10.77 23.02
C ASP A 51 -28.17 -9.81 21.92
N GLY A 52 -27.73 -10.01 20.67
CA GLY A 52 -28.10 -9.17 19.54
C GLY A 52 -27.49 -7.77 19.52
N ILE A 53 -27.97 -6.91 18.61
CA ILE A 53 -27.33 -5.66 18.18
C ILE A 53 -27.51 -4.50 19.18
N ARG A 54 -28.59 -4.53 19.97
CA ARG A 54 -28.97 -3.48 20.92
C ARG A 54 -28.92 -3.99 22.35
N TYR A 55 -28.81 -3.08 23.30
CA TYR A 55 -28.94 -3.38 24.73
C TYR A 55 -29.74 -2.26 25.42
N ARG A 56 -30.28 -2.55 26.61
CA ARG A 56 -30.97 -1.55 27.43
C ARG A 56 -30.00 -0.96 28.45
N GLY A 57 -29.82 0.37 28.41
CA GLY A 57 -28.99 1.09 29.35
C GLY A 57 -29.63 1.21 30.74
N ALA A 58 -28.86 1.68 31.73
CA ALA A 58 -29.32 1.84 33.12
C ALA A 58 -30.52 2.80 33.27
N ASN A 59 -30.71 3.72 32.32
CA ASN A 59 -31.86 4.63 32.25
C ASN A 59 -33.07 4.04 31.51
N GLY A 60 -33.04 2.75 31.16
CA GLY A 60 -34.11 2.06 30.43
C GLY A 60 -34.15 2.33 28.93
N ALA A 61 -33.27 3.18 28.38
CA ALA A 61 -33.23 3.46 26.95
C ALA A 61 -32.52 2.34 26.16
N GLU A 62 -32.98 2.05 24.94
CA GLU A 62 -32.24 1.20 24.01
C GLU A 62 -31.01 1.93 23.47
N GLN A 63 -29.88 1.23 23.43
CA GLN A 63 -28.63 1.72 22.89
C GLN A 63 -28.01 0.69 21.93
N LEU A 64 -27.26 1.21 20.95
CA LEU A 64 -26.45 0.39 20.07
C LEU A 64 -25.22 -0.11 20.81
N ARG A 65 -24.83 -1.37 20.58
CA ARG A 65 -23.57 -1.91 21.09
C ARG A 65 -22.37 -1.27 20.41
N ALA A 66 -21.33 -0.97 21.18
CA ALA A 66 -20.16 -0.26 20.69
C ALA A 66 -19.42 -1.05 19.60
N GLU A 67 -19.41 -2.39 19.70
CA GLU A 67 -18.84 -3.31 18.73
C GLU A 67 -19.47 -3.12 17.34
N ILE A 68 -20.79 -2.92 17.28
CA ILE A 68 -21.52 -2.66 16.03
C ILE A 68 -21.09 -1.32 15.43
N ALA A 69 -21.00 -0.27 16.25
CA ALA A 69 -20.53 1.04 15.81
C ALA A 69 -19.06 1.03 15.36
N LEU A 70 -18.21 0.23 16.01
CA LEU A 70 -16.81 0.07 15.61
C LEU A 70 -16.68 -0.66 14.28
N TYR A 71 -17.46 -1.72 14.08
CA TYR A 71 -17.47 -2.49 12.84
C TYR A 71 -17.99 -1.66 11.66
N GLU A 72 -19.08 -0.93 11.84
CA GLU A 72 -19.63 -0.04 10.79
C GLU A 72 -18.61 1.03 10.37
N ARG A 73 -17.94 1.69 11.32
CA ARG A 73 -16.85 2.62 11.02
C ARG A 73 -15.64 1.96 10.37
N ALA A 74 -15.36 0.69 10.66
CA ALA A 74 -14.28 -0.06 10.01
C ALA A 74 -14.62 -0.38 8.55
N MET A 75 -15.88 -0.74 8.29
CA MET A 75 -16.40 -0.97 6.92
C MET A 75 -16.31 0.30 6.07
N ASP A 76 -16.75 1.44 6.59
CA ASP A 76 -16.67 2.72 5.86
C ASP A 76 -15.22 3.11 5.52
N ARG A 77 -14.30 2.93 6.48
CA ARG A 77 -12.87 3.20 6.24
C ARG A 77 -12.27 2.24 5.22
N ALA A 78 -12.67 0.97 5.25
CA ALA A 78 -12.23 -0.03 4.27
C ALA A 78 -12.68 0.36 2.86
N VAL A 79 -13.94 0.74 2.69
CA VAL A 79 -14.46 1.24 1.41
C VAL A 79 -13.68 2.47 0.95
N ALA A 80 -13.42 3.42 1.85
CA ALA A 80 -12.70 4.65 1.53
C ALA A 80 -11.26 4.39 1.05
N VAL A 81 -10.49 3.57 1.79
CA VAL A 81 -9.09 3.30 1.45
C VAL A 81 -8.96 2.46 0.19
N LEU A 82 -9.80 1.44 0.00
CA LEU A 82 -9.81 0.62 -1.21
C LEU A 82 -10.24 1.41 -2.44
N SER A 83 -11.23 2.30 -2.29
CA SER A 83 -11.64 3.20 -3.38
C SER A 83 -10.53 4.17 -3.76
N ALA A 84 -9.79 4.69 -2.79
CA ALA A 84 -8.63 5.55 -3.06
C ALA A 84 -7.55 4.78 -3.83
N ILE A 85 -7.27 3.54 -3.44
CA ILE A 85 -6.30 2.67 -4.15
C ILE A 85 -6.73 2.43 -5.60
N ALA A 86 -8.00 2.03 -5.81
CA ALA A 86 -8.54 1.76 -7.13
C ALA A 86 -8.49 3.00 -8.04
N ARG A 87 -8.83 4.19 -7.52
CA ARG A 87 -8.81 5.45 -8.28
C ARG A 87 -7.41 5.91 -8.66
N LEU A 88 -6.40 5.51 -7.90
CA LEU A 88 -5.01 5.92 -8.14
C LEU A 88 -4.30 5.05 -9.19
N ASN A 89 -5.00 4.07 -9.80
CA ASN A 89 -4.43 3.07 -10.72
C ASN A 89 -3.12 2.47 -10.17
N ILE A 90 -3.12 2.14 -8.87
CA ILE A 90 -1.90 1.73 -8.17
C ILE A 90 -1.27 0.49 -8.80
N GLU A 91 -2.08 -0.42 -9.33
CA GLU A 91 -1.60 -1.60 -10.05
C GLU A 91 -0.73 -1.22 -11.25
N GLU A 92 -1.18 -0.29 -12.11
CA GLU A 92 -0.38 0.19 -13.24
C GLU A 92 0.93 0.83 -12.77
N ARG A 93 0.89 1.58 -11.67
CA ARG A 93 2.07 2.26 -11.15
C ARG A 93 3.06 1.31 -10.48
N LEU A 94 2.57 0.28 -9.78
CA LEU A 94 3.40 -0.79 -9.23
C LEU A 94 4.06 -1.59 -10.34
N VAL A 95 3.30 -1.99 -11.36
CA VAL A 95 3.85 -2.67 -12.55
C VAL A 95 4.94 -1.82 -13.20
N GLN A 96 4.70 -0.52 -13.42
CA GLN A 96 5.72 0.38 -13.97
C GLN A 96 6.97 0.53 -13.08
N VAL A 97 6.82 0.49 -11.76
CA VAL A 97 7.96 0.54 -10.84
C VAL A 97 8.77 -0.76 -10.92
N THR A 98 8.10 -1.91 -10.90
CA THR A 98 8.74 -3.22 -11.06
C THR A 98 9.44 -3.35 -12.40
N GLU A 99 8.82 -2.92 -13.50
CA GLU A 99 9.43 -2.88 -14.83
C GLU A 99 10.67 -2.00 -14.86
N LYS A 100 10.62 -0.79 -14.29
CA LYS A 100 11.79 0.10 -14.20
C LYS A 100 12.91 -0.48 -13.37
N GLN A 101 12.60 -1.22 -12.30
CA GLN A 101 13.60 -1.91 -11.49
C GLN A 101 14.25 -3.06 -12.27
N ALA A 102 13.46 -3.85 -12.99
CA ALA A 102 13.97 -4.90 -13.88
C ALA A 102 14.88 -4.30 -14.97
N ASP A 103 14.47 -3.20 -15.60
CA ASP A 103 15.27 -2.47 -16.59
C ASP A 103 16.58 -1.95 -16.01
N ALA A 104 16.56 -1.42 -14.78
CA ALA A 104 17.76 -0.94 -14.09
C ALA A 104 18.75 -2.08 -13.80
N VAL A 105 18.26 -3.24 -13.36
CA VAL A 105 19.07 -4.43 -13.11
C VAL A 105 19.67 -4.96 -14.42
N ILE A 106 18.88 -5.07 -15.48
CA ILE A 106 19.35 -5.48 -16.80
C ILE A 106 20.40 -4.48 -17.33
N GLY A 107 20.16 -3.18 -17.17
CA GLY A 107 21.09 -2.12 -17.52
C GLY A 107 22.43 -2.25 -16.79
N ALA A 108 22.40 -2.52 -15.47
CA ALA A 108 23.59 -2.73 -14.67
C ALA A 108 24.39 -3.97 -15.10
N ILE A 109 23.71 -5.08 -15.40
CA ILE A 109 24.35 -6.30 -15.92
C ILE A 109 25.01 -6.03 -17.27
N ASN A 110 24.32 -5.34 -18.18
CA ASN A 110 24.88 -4.99 -19.49
C ASN A 110 26.11 -4.10 -19.36
N ALA A 111 26.06 -3.09 -18.48
CA ALA A 111 27.19 -2.22 -18.20
C ALA A 111 28.38 -3.00 -17.62
N ALA A 112 28.14 -3.95 -16.72
CA ALA A 112 29.18 -4.80 -16.14
C ALA A 112 29.83 -5.74 -17.18
N LEU A 113 29.03 -6.37 -18.05
CA LEU A 113 29.54 -7.22 -19.13
C LEU A 113 30.40 -6.41 -20.12
N ALA A 114 29.93 -5.21 -20.50
CA ALA A 114 30.68 -4.32 -21.37
C ALA A 114 32.02 -3.88 -20.74
N ALA A 115 32.01 -3.51 -19.45
CA ALA A 115 33.21 -3.15 -18.71
C ALA A 115 34.21 -4.32 -18.58
N ALA A 116 33.71 -5.55 -18.49
CA ALA A 116 34.51 -6.77 -18.47
C ALA A 116 35.00 -7.21 -19.88
N GLY A 117 34.65 -6.47 -20.94
CA GLY A 117 35.02 -6.81 -22.32
C GLY A 117 34.29 -8.02 -22.89
N VAL A 118 33.21 -8.49 -22.22
CA VAL A 118 32.43 -9.63 -22.67
C VAL A 118 31.50 -9.19 -23.80
N SER A 119 31.65 -9.80 -24.98
CA SER A 119 30.93 -9.40 -26.19
C SER A 119 30.41 -10.60 -26.98
N GLY A 120 29.59 -10.34 -28.00
CA GLY A 120 29.08 -11.37 -28.92
C GLY A 120 28.32 -12.50 -28.24
N GLU A 121 28.64 -13.73 -28.59
CA GLU A 121 27.94 -14.93 -28.12
C GLU A 121 28.06 -15.16 -26.61
N GLN A 122 29.19 -14.78 -26.00
CA GLN A 122 29.40 -14.89 -24.56
C GLN A 122 28.52 -13.92 -23.77
N ALA A 123 28.30 -12.70 -24.30
CA ALA A 123 27.40 -11.74 -23.69
C ALA A 123 25.94 -12.21 -23.77
N GLU A 124 25.54 -12.83 -24.88
CA GLU A 124 24.21 -13.44 -25.02
C GLU A 124 23.99 -14.62 -24.06
N GLN A 125 24.99 -15.49 -23.88
CA GLN A 125 24.90 -16.58 -22.90
C GLN A 125 24.81 -16.05 -21.48
N ALA A 126 25.61 -15.03 -21.13
CA ALA A 126 25.56 -14.39 -19.81
C ALA A 126 24.20 -13.72 -19.54
N ARG A 127 23.63 -13.00 -20.53
CA ARG A 127 22.28 -12.43 -20.44
C ARG A 127 21.22 -13.49 -20.18
N ARG A 128 21.23 -14.59 -20.94
CA ARG A 128 20.28 -15.70 -20.77
C ARG A 128 20.42 -16.37 -19.40
N ALA A 129 21.65 -16.52 -18.90
CA ALA A 129 21.90 -17.06 -17.57
C ALA A 129 21.35 -16.12 -16.49
N ALA A 130 21.66 -14.83 -16.55
CA ALA A 130 21.16 -13.83 -15.60
C ALA A 130 19.63 -13.77 -15.57
N ALA A 131 18.97 -13.78 -16.73
CA ALA A 131 17.51 -13.80 -16.83
C ALA A 131 16.86 -15.07 -16.27
N ARG A 132 17.56 -16.22 -16.30
CA ARG A 132 17.10 -17.44 -15.63
C ARG A 132 17.25 -17.35 -14.11
N HIS A 133 18.36 -16.81 -13.63
CA HIS A 133 18.60 -16.64 -12.20
C HIS A 133 17.63 -15.64 -11.57
N LEU A 134 17.37 -14.50 -12.21
CA LEU A 134 16.41 -13.51 -11.71
C LEU A 134 15.00 -14.10 -11.49
N ARG A 135 14.52 -14.93 -12.42
CA ARG A 135 13.23 -15.64 -12.31
C ARG A 135 13.17 -16.69 -11.19
N SER A 136 14.30 -17.03 -10.58
CA SER A 136 14.36 -17.98 -9.45
C SER A 136 14.43 -17.29 -8.07
N VAL A 137 14.54 -15.96 -8.04
CA VAL A 137 14.62 -15.16 -6.80
C VAL A 137 13.31 -14.40 -6.52
N GLU A 138 12.40 -14.32 -7.51
CA GLU A 138 10.99 -13.93 -7.32
C GLU A 138 10.18 -15.07 -6.70
#